data_AF-A0A8B6EE60-F1
#
_entry.id   AF-A0A8B6EE60-F1
#
_cell.length_a   1.000
_cell.length_b   1.000
_cell.length_c   1.000
_cell.angle_alpha   90.00
_cell.angle_beta   90.00
_cell.angle_gamma   90.00
#
_symmetry.space_group_name_H-M   'P 1'
#
loop_
_entity.id
_entity.type
_entity.pdbx_description
1 polymer ?
#
loop_
_entity_poly.entity_id
_entity_poly.type
_entity_poly.pdbx_seq_one_letter_code
_entity_poly.pdbx_strand_id
1 'polypeptide(L)'
;MMYISSKYWFTCIILYFHVVESSHFRGGFISWKPAENNQIEINYRVAFRRSAGSHMCDENTIDNGTINSGEGTLKCLKGCSGSITTMSYYCTDFSDIEEWTTGTNSIKYNPSTSSDNLYHFGFTGCCWITLVEGGSSWVMRTTADLNKRKDTGKINSSPISAMQPIVRFNYGCDYTLKIP
;
A
#
# COMPACT_ATOMS: atom_id res chain seq x y z
N MET A 1 -66.31 5.99 23.53
CA MET A 1 -66.00 7.37 23.11
C MET A 1 -64.68 7.74 23.76
N MET A 2 -63.66 7.85 22.92
CA MET A 2 -62.31 8.42 23.08
C MET A 2 -61.83 8.86 24.48
N TYR A 3 -60.65 8.38 24.90
CA TYR A 3 -59.46 9.18 25.25
C TYR A 3 -58.31 8.22 25.61
N ILE A 4 -57.37 7.99 24.69
CA ILE A 4 -56.05 7.44 25.03
C ILE A 4 -55.09 8.63 25.04
N SER A 5 -54.67 9.02 26.24
CA SER A 5 -53.71 10.10 26.45
C SER A 5 -52.28 9.57 26.45
N SER A 6 -51.45 10.21 25.62
CA SER A 6 -50.07 10.63 25.91
C SER A 6 -49.17 9.62 26.62
N LYS A 7 -48.20 9.08 25.87
CA LYS A 7 -46.81 9.56 25.95
C LYS A 7 -45.96 8.83 24.91
N TYR A 8 -45.45 9.64 23.98
CA TYR A 8 -44.38 9.32 23.05
C TYR A 8 -43.27 8.53 23.73
N TRP A 9 -43.14 7.25 23.41
CA TRP A 9 -41.87 6.53 23.55
C TRP A 9 -41.19 6.60 22.19
N PHE A 10 -40.51 7.72 21.97
CA PHE A 10 -39.41 7.79 21.02
C PHE A 10 -38.34 6.81 21.53
N THR A 11 -38.39 5.57 21.07
CA THR A 11 -37.23 4.67 21.10
C THR A 11 -36.19 5.28 20.16
N CYS A 12 -35.39 6.20 20.68
CA CYS A 12 -34.10 6.54 20.08
C CYS A 12 -33.23 5.28 20.15
N ILE A 13 -33.28 4.47 19.10
CA ILE A 13 -32.23 3.54 18.76
C ILE A 13 -31.01 4.42 18.46
N ILE A 14 -30.19 4.68 19.48
CA ILE A 14 -28.83 5.15 19.29
C ILE A 14 -28.08 3.92 18.75
N LEU A 15 -28.14 3.75 17.43
CA LEU A 15 -27.12 3.00 16.72
C LEU A 15 -25.82 3.76 16.98
N TYR A 16 -25.06 3.29 17.97
CA TYR A 16 -23.63 3.57 18.09
C TYR A 16 -22.99 2.99 16.83
N PHE A 17 -23.03 3.76 15.74
CA PHE A 17 -22.16 3.56 14.61
C PHE A 17 -20.77 3.90 15.11
N HIS A 18 -20.09 2.93 15.72
CA HIS A 18 -18.64 2.97 15.76
C HIS A 18 -18.21 3.00 14.31
N VAL A 19 -17.83 4.19 13.83
CA VAL A 19 -17.06 4.31 12.60
C VAL A 19 -15.78 3.54 12.90
N VAL A 20 -15.67 2.34 12.34
CA VAL A 20 -14.42 1.59 12.38
C VAL A 20 -13.49 2.36 11.46
N GLU A 21 -12.80 3.35 12.00
CA GLU A 21 -11.72 4.04 11.30
C GLU A 21 -10.56 3.06 11.26
N SER A 22 -10.48 2.28 10.18
CA SER A 22 -9.32 1.43 9.96
C SER A 22 -8.17 2.32 9.50
N SER A 23 -7.14 2.39 10.34
CA SER A 23 -5.93 3.19 10.13
C SER A 23 -4.74 2.24 10.29
N HIS A 24 -4.21 1.75 9.17
CA HIS A 24 -3.23 0.66 9.22
C HIS A 24 -2.19 0.65 8.12
N PHE A 25 -2.40 1.26 6.95
CA PHE A 25 -1.28 1.43 6.02
C PHE A 25 -0.27 2.42 6.63
N ARG A 26 1.02 2.08 6.69
CA ARG A 26 2.07 2.96 7.22
C ARG A 26 2.92 3.59 6.14
N GLY A 27 2.93 2.99 4.94
CA GLY A 27 3.71 3.48 3.81
C GLY A 27 4.26 2.33 2.99
N GLY A 28 4.99 2.68 1.94
CA GLY A 28 5.61 1.72 1.06
C GLY A 28 6.16 2.39 -0.19
N PHE A 29 6.75 1.58 -1.06
CA PHE A 29 7.19 2.02 -2.37
C PHE A 29 6.85 0.96 -3.42
N ILE A 30 6.72 1.43 -4.66
CA ILE A 30 6.51 0.60 -5.83
C ILE A 30 7.53 1.00 -6.89
N SER A 31 8.10 0.02 -7.55
CA SER A 31 9.16 0.15 -8.55
C SER A 31 8.94 -0.88 -9.64
N TRP A 32 9.61 -0.72 -10.77
CA TRP A 32 9.54 -1.69 -11.85
C TRP A 32 10.86 -1.82 -12.60
N LYS A 33 11.03 -2.94 -13.28
CA LYS A 33 12.11 -3.16 -14.24
C LYS A 33 11.61 -4.02 -15.40
N PRO A 34 12.23 -3.97 -16.58
CA PRO A 34 12.00 -4.93 -17.64
C PRO A 34 12.32 -6.35 -17.18
N ALA A 35 11.53 -7.31 -17.62
CA ALA A 35 11.75 -8.75 -17.42
C ALA A 35 11.79 -9.48 -18.78
N GLU A 36 12.02 -10.79 -18.76
CA GLU A 36 12.00 -11.63 -19.95
C GLU A 36 10.61 -11.64 -20.63
N ASN A 37 10.57 -12.05 -21.90
CA ASN A 37 9.31 -12.23 -22.65
C ASN A 37 8.41 -10.99 -22.75
N ASN A 38 9.02 -9.80 -22.88
CA ASN A 38 8.33 -8.49 -22.91
C ASN A 38 7.48 -8.21 -21.66
N GLN A 39 7.76 -8.89 -20.55
CA GLN A 39 7.13 -8.60 -19.28
C GLN A 39 7.83 -7.46 -18.56
N ILE A 40 7.14 -6.89 -17.58
CA ILE A 40 7.73 -6.06 -16.55
C ILE A 40 7.60 -6.78 -15.21
N GLU A 41 8.58 -6.57 -14.34
CA GLU A 41 8.52 -7.00 -12.95
C GLU A 41 8.25 -5.77 -12.08
N ILE A 42 7.06 -5.72 -11.49
CA ILE A 42 6.63 -4.69 -10.57
C ILE A 42 6.99 -5.15 -9.16
N ASN A 43 7.93 -4.45 -8.54
CA ASN A 43 8.42 -4.73 -7.20
C ASN A 43 7.84 -3.72 -6.21
N TYR A 44 7.42 -4.19 -5.04
CA TYR A 44 6.94 -3.30 -3.99
C TYR A 44 7.37 -3.75 -2.61
N ARG A 45 7.51 -2.77 -1.73
CA ARG A 45 7.60 -2.94 -0.27
C ARG A 45 6.47 -2.18 0.37
N VAL A 46 5.88 -2.77 1.38
CA VAL A 46 4.78 -2.18 2.14
C VAL A 46 5.03 -2.30 3.63
N ALA A 47 4.41 -1.39 4.36
CA ALA A 47 4.38 -1.41 5.80
C ALA A 47 2.94 -1.19 6.28
N PHE A 48 2.53 -1.99 7.25
CA PHE A 48 1.22 -1.94 7.86
C PHE A 48 1.34 -1.90 9.38
N ARG A 49 0.28 -1.46 10.06
CA ARG A 49 0.09 -1.69 11.47
C ARG A 49 -0.03 -3.19 11.69
N ARG A 50 0.81 -3.73 12.57
CA ARG A 50 0.96 -5.17 12.77
C ARG A 50 -0.33 -5.84 13.26
N SER A 51 -0.98 -5.22 14.24
CA SER A 51 -2.23 -5.69 14.84
C SER A 51 -3.47 -5.50 13.96
N ALA A 52 -3.34 -4.91 12.77
CA ALA A 52 -4.47 -4.65 11.90
C ALA A 52 -4.73 -5.82 10.94
N GLY A 53 -5.96 -6.35 10.97
CA GLY A 53 -6.41 -7.37 10.03
C GLY A 53 -5.48 -8.58 9.97
N SER A 54 -5.09 -8.95 8.75
CA SER A 54 -4.17 -10.06 8.45
C SER A 54 -2.71 -9.62 8.28
N HIS A 55 -2.31 -8.48 8.85
CA HIS A 55 -0.96 -7.92 8.64
C HIS A 55 0.07 -8.38 9.69
N MET A 56 -0.29 -9.37 10.50
CA MET A 56 0.58 -9.91 11.55
C MET A 56 1.79 -10.59 10.93
N CYS A 57 2.98 -10.03 11.17
CA CYS A 57 4.24 -10.73 10.94
C CYS A 57 4.93 -10.96 12.28
N ASP A 58 5.51 -12.15 12.41
CA ASP A 58 6.36 -12.59 13.50
C ASP A 58 7.55 -13.39 12.92
N GLU A 59 8.45 -13.84 13.79
CA GLU A 59 9.62 -14.63 13.40
C GLU A 59 9.22 -15.87 12.58
N ASN A 60 8.14 -16.56 12.97
CA ASN A 60 7.68 -17.76 12.28
C ASN A 60 7.13 -17.46 10.87
N THR A 61 6.44 -16.34 10.67
CA THR A 61 5.99 -15.93 9.32
C THR A 61 7.15 -15.57 8.41
N ILE A 62 8.23 -14.99 8.96
CA ILE A 62 9.44 -14.64 8.22
C ILE A 62 10.22 -15.90 7.85
N ASP A 63 10.50 -16.76 8.83
CA ASP A 63 11.30 -17.97 8.64
C ASP A 63 10.67 -18.96 7.66
N ASN A 64 9.33 -19.07 7.68
CA ASN A 64 8.61 -19.93 6.75
C ASN A 64 8.32 -19.27 5.39
N GLY A 65 8.67 -17.99 5.20
CA GLY A 65 8.32 -17.25 3.98
C GLY A 65 6.80 -17.21 3.74
N THR A 66 6.01 -17.00 4.80
CA THR A 66 4.56 -16.96 4.71
C THR A 66 4.12 -15.72 3.94
N ILE A 67 3.16 -15.89 3.01
CA ILE A 67 2.56 -14.79 2.27
C ILE A 67 1.38 -14.24 3.09
N ASN A 68 1.48 -12.97 3.46
CA ASN A 68 0.38 -12.25 4.07
C ASN A 68 -0.43 -11.47 3.04
N SER A 69 -1.73 -11.37 3.29
CA SER A 69 -2.61 -10.47 2.53
C SER A 69 -2.38 -9.03 2.98
N GLY A 70 -2.13 -8.15 2.01
CA GLY A 70 -2.10 -6.71 2.21
C GLY A 70 -3.46 -6.07 1.93
N GLU A 71 -3.57 -4.77 2.22
CA GLU A 71 -4.68 -3.97 1.71
C GLU A 71 -4.32 -3.36 0.35
N GLY A 72 -5.26 -3.41 -0.59
CA GLY A 72 -5.20 -2.68 -1.83
C GLY A 72 -5.07 -3.58 -3.05
N THR A 73 -5.45 -3.03 -4.19
CA THR A 73 -5.42 -3.73 -5.48
C THR A 73 -4.44 -3.03 -6.40
N LEU A 74 -3.52 -3.79 -6.99
CA LEU A 74 -2.67 -3.29 -8.06
C LEU A 74 -3.55 -3.07 -9.29
N LYS A 75 -3.56 -1.84 -9.79
CA LYS A 75 -4.31 -1.45 -10.98
C LYS A 75 -3.38 -0.89 -12.03
N CYS A 76 -3.75 -1.10 -13.29
CA CYS A 76 -3.26 -0.25 -14.36
C CYS A 76 -4.13 1.00 -14.44
N LEU A 77 -3.53 2.15 -14.17
CA LEU A 77 -4.20 3.45 -14.07
C LEU A 77 -4.22 4.19 -15.42
N LYS A 78 -3.22 3.93 -16.28
CA LYS A 78 -3.09 4.49 -17.64
C LYS A 78 -2.17 3.61 -18.48
N GLY A 79 -2.41 3.54 -19.78
CA GLY A 79 -1.68 2.68 -20.73
C GLY A 79 -2.27 1.27 -20.87
N CYS A 80 -3.11 0.86 -19.91
CA CYS A 80 -3.92 -0.34 -19.91
C CYS A 80 -5.14 -0.13 -18.98
N SER A 81 -6.01 -1.15 -18.87
CA SER A 81 -7.20 -1.13 -18.03
C SER A 81 -7.28 -2.34 -17.10
N GLY A 82 -7.93 -2.16 -15.95
CA GLY A 82 -8.31 -3.24 -15.05
C GLY A 82 -7.44 -3.40 -13.79
N SER A 83 -7.94 -4.27 -12.92
CA SER A 83 -7.23 -4.76 -11.74
C SER A 83 -6.30 -5.90 -12.15
N ILE A 84 -5.05 -5.86 -11.68
CA ILE A 84 -4.03 -6.86 -11.97
C ILE A 84 -4.06 -7.95 -10.90
N THR A 85 -3.93 -7.56 -9.63
CA THR A 85 -3.99 -8.49 -8.49
C THR A 85 -4.25 -7.75 -7.19
N THR A 86 -4.72 -8.47 -6.17
CA THR A 86 -4.75 -7.98 -4.80
C THR A 86 -3.34 -8.03 -4.19
N MET A 87 -3.04 -7.10 -3.30
CA MET A 87 -1.76 -7.04 -2.61
C MET A 87 -1.54 -8.27 -1.74
N SER A 88 -0.39 -8.90 -1.91
CA SER A 88 0.15 -9.88 -0.99
C SER A 88 1.65 -9.67 -0.82
N TYR A 89 2.22 -10.03 0.32
CA TYR A 89 3.65 -9.82 0.56
C TYR A 89 4.24 -10.87 1.49
N TYR A 90 5.52 -11.13 1.29
CA TYR A 90 6.32 -11.91 2.23
C TYR A 90 6.76 -10.99 3.36
N CYS A 91 6.56 -11.43 4.60
CA CYS A 91 7.09 -10.74 5.78
C CYS A 91 8.62 -10.61 5.65
N THR A 92 9.13 -9.41 5.91
CA THR A 92 10.58 -9.16 5.93
C THR A 92 11.08 -8.68 7.28
N ASP A 93 10.22 -7.98 8.03
CA ASP A 93 10.56 -7.47 9.36
C ASP A 93 9.28 -7.04 10.09
N PHE A 94 9.36 -6.89 11.42
CA PHE A 94 8.27 -6.39 12.26
C PHE A 94 8.79 -5.73 13.55
N SER A 95 7.92 -4.99 14.22
CA SER A 95 8.15 -4.48 15.58
C SER A 95 6.88 -4.65 16.41
N ASP A 96 7.00 -5.40 17.51
CA ASP A 96 5.94 -5.48 18.53
C ASP A 96 5.72 -4.13 19.20
N ILE A 97 6.82 -3.46 19.58
CA ILE A 97 6.76 -2.22 20.37
C ILE A 97 6.24 -1.05 19.54
N GLU A 98 6.66 -0.96 18.28
CA GLU A 98 6.24 0.12 17.38
C GLU A 98 5.01 -0.25 16.53
N GLU A 99 4.46 -1.45 16.75
CA GLU A 99 3.20 -1.91 16.15
C GLU A 99 3.23 -1.85 14.61
N TRP A 100 4.32 -2.28 13.98
CA TRP A 100 4.43 -2.33 12.52
C TRP A 100 4.95 -3.67 12.00
N THR A 101 4.56 -3.94 10.76
CA THR A 101 5.00 -5.04 9.93
C THR A 101 5.49 -4.45 8.62
N THR A 102 6.52 -5.03 8.00
CA THR A 102 6.90 -4.71 6.62
C THR A 102 7.21 -5.96 5.81
N GLY A 103 6.90 -5.89 4.52
CA GLY A 103 7.12 -7.00 3.61
C GLY A 103 7.26 -6.56 2.17
N THR A 104 7.70 -7.48 1.34
CA THR A 104 7.97 -7.25 -0.08
C THR A 104 7.31 -8.30 -0.95
N ASN A 105 7.00 -7.93 -2.19
CA ASN A 105 6.69 -8.90 -3.23
C ASN A 105 6.98 -8.33 -4.62
N SER A 106 6.90 -9.19 -5.62
CA SER A 106 7.04 -8.86 -7.02
C SER A 106 5.92 -9.49 -7.84
N ILE A 107 5.47 -8.78 -8.88
CA ILE A 107 4.47 -9.27 -9.82
C ILE A 107 5.03 -9.13 -11.22
N LYS A 108 5.04 -10.23 -11.98
CA LYS A 108 5.29 -10.17 -13.42
C LYS A 108 4.00 -9.81 -14.14
N TYR A 109 4.04 -8.76 -14.94
CA TYR A 109 2.92 -8.30 -15.73
C TYR A 109 3.30 -8.18 -17.19
N ASN A 110 2.41 -8.60 -18.09
CA ASN A 110 2.58 -8.40 -19.52
C ASN A 110 1.70 -7.22 -19.97
N PRO A 111 2.28 -6.03 -20.18
CA PRO A 111 1.51 -4.88 -20.61
C PRO A 111 1.00 -5.07 -22.04
N SER A 112 -0.31 -4.88 -22.23
CA SER A 112 -0.89 -4.78 -23.57
C SER A 112 -0.26 -3.62 -24.34
N THR A 113 -0.10 -3.76 -25.66
CA THR A 113 0.46 -2.71 -26.51
C THR A 113 -0.30 -1.39 -26.33
N SER A 114 0.42 -0.32 -26.01
CA SER A 114 -0.11 1.05 -25.96
C SER A 114 0.61 1.90 -27.01
N SER A 115 -0.02 2.97 -27.50
CA SER A 115 0.58 3.84 -28.54
C SER A 115 1.91 4.45 -28.10
N ASP A 116 2.05 4.73 -26.80
CA ASP A 116 3.16 5.52 -26.25
C ASP A 116 4.14 4.68 -25.42
N ASN A 117 3.88 3.37 -25.27
CA ASN A 117 4.62 2.47 -24.38
C ASN A 117 4.78 2.99 -22.95
N LEU A 118 3.82 3.80 -22.49
CA LEU A 118 3.83 4.48 -21.20
C LEU A 118 2.67 3.99 -20.33
N TYR A 119 3.02 3.43 -19.17
CA TYR A 119 2.06 2.79 -18.27
C TYR A 119 2.15 3.40 -16.87
N HIS A 120 1.02 3.50 -16.20
CA HIS A 120 0.95 3.88 -14.79
C HIS A 120 0.38 2.73 -13.99
N PHE A 121 1.16 2.20 -13.06
CA PHE A 121 0.74 1.14 -12.15
C PHE A 121 0.65 1.68 -10.75
N GLY A 122 -0.32 1.20 -9.97
CA GLY A 122 -0.35 1.55 -8.56
C GLY A 122 -1.31 0.74 -7.73
N PHE A 123 -1.00 0.67 -6.44
CA PHE A 123 -1.92 0.20 -5.42
C PHE A 123 -2.71 1.37 -4.86
N THR A 124 -3.99 1.14 -4.59
CA THR A 124 -4.88 2.09 -3.89
C THR A 124 -5.55 1.40 -2.72
N GLY A 125 -5.67 2.09 -1.59
CA GLY A 125 -6.44 1.63 -0.43
C GLY A 125 -7.08 2.79 0.32
N CYS A 126 -7.87 2.48 1.34
CA CYS A 126 -8.71 3.44 2.05
C CYS A 126 -8.03 4.03 3.29
N CYS A 127 -7.07 3.29 3.83
CA CYS A 127 -6.94 3.25 5.27
C CYS A 127 -5.51 3.55 5.71
N TRP A 128 -5.04 4.74 5.32
CA TRP A 128 -3.76 5.28 5.77
C TRP A 128 -3.81 5.53 7.27
N ILE A 129 -2.68 5.35 7.96
CA ILE A 129 -2.57 5.64 9.38
C ILE A 129 -2.98 7.09 9.67
N THR A 130 -3.75 7.30 10.74
CA THR A 130 -4.15 8.64 11.18
C THR A 130 -2.90 9.44 11.55
N LEU A 131 -2.66 10.54 10.82
CA LEU A 131 -1.58 11.50 11.12
C LEU A 131 -2.14 12.69 11.89
N VAL A 132 -1.25 13.52 12.44
CA VAL A 132 -1.62 14.77 13.13
C VAL A 132 -2.50 15.67 12.23
N GLU A 133 -2.19 15.71 10.93
CA GLU A 133 -2.93 16.49 9.93
C GLU A 133 -4.05 15.67 9.23
N GLY A 134 -4.39 14.49 9.74
CA GLY A 134 -5.45 13.61 9.22
C GLY A 134 -4.96 12.31 8.57
N GLY A 135 -5.90 11.51 8.07
CA GLY A 135 -5.64 10.23 7.39
C GLY A 135 -6.83 9.85 6.52
N SER A 136 -6.58 9.20 5.37
CA SER A 136 -7.62 8.81 4.42
C SER A 136 -7.07 7.75 3.45
N SER A 137 -7.55 7.76 2.20
CA SER A 137 -7.04 6.89 1.13
C SER A 137 -5.57 7.14 0.82
N TRP A 138 -4.88 6.09 0.40
CA TRP A 138 -3.49 6.15 -0.03
C TRP A 138 -3.33 5.60 -1.45
N VAL A 139 -2.27 6.04 -2.13
CA VAL A 139 -1.86 5.53 -3.44
C VAL A 139 -0.34 5.38 -3.49
N MET A 140 0.12 4.19 -3.89
CA MET A 140 1.51 3.97 -4.30
C MET A 140 1.53 3.83 -5.81
N ARG A 141 2.23 4.71 -6.52
CA ARG A 141 2.22 4.75 -7.99
C ARG A 141 3.63 4.73 -8.56
N THR A 142 3.80 4.00 -9.66
CA THR A 142 4.98 4.09 -10.52
C THR A 142 4.57 4.34 -11.97
N THR A 143 5.49 4.93 -12.74
CA THR A 143 5.37 5.11 -14.18
C THR A 143 6.40 4.23 -14.88
N ALA A 144 5.92 3.38 -15.77
CA ALA A 144 6.76 2.52 -16.60
C ALA A 144 6.79 3.04 -18.04
N ASP A 145 7.97 3.49 -18.47
CA ASP A 145 8.25 3.89 -19.83
C ASP A 145 9.06 2.78 -20.51
N LEU A 146 8.41 2.04 -21.40
CA LEU A 146 9.01 0.91 -22.10
C LEU A 146 9.71 1.33 -23.40
N ASN A 147 9.81 2.62 -23.68
CA ASN A 147 10.59 3.11 -24.80
C ASN A 147 12.09 2.88 -24.55
N LYS A 148 12.80 2.47 -25.59
CA LYS A 148 14.26 2.33 -25.52
C LYS A 148 14.89 3.72 -25.43
N ARG A 149 15.77 3.91 -24.45
CA ARG A 149 16.52 5.15 -24.30
C ARG A 149 17.45 5.34 -25.49
N LYS A 150 17.53 6.57 -26.02
CA LYS A 150 18.32 6.91 -27.22
C LYS A 150 19.83 6.75 -27.03
N ASP A 151 20.32 6.95 -25.80
CA ASP A 151 21.74 6.92 -25.47
C ASP A 151 22.29 5.51 -25.21
N THR A 152 21.48 4.61 -24.67
CA THR A 152 21.90 3.25 -24.27
C THR A 152 21.25 2.14 -25.07
N GLY A 153 20.18 2.42 -25.82
CA GLY A 153 19.37 1.42 -26.52
C GLY A 153 18.58 0.48 -25.61
N LYS A 154 18.63 0.71 -24.28
CA LYS A 154 17.98 -0.11 -23.26
C LYS A 154 16.70 0.55 -22.76
N ILE A 155 15.73 -0.26 -22.35
CA ILE A 155 14.54 0.21 -21.64
C ILE A 155 14.96 0.67 -20.24
N ASN A 156 14.30 1.71 -19.71
CA ASN A 156 14.60 2.20 -18.37
C ASN A 156 14.11 1.24 -17.27
N SER A 157 14.51 1.50 -16.03
CA SER A 157 13.97 0.85 -14.83
C SER A 157 13.82 1.88 -13.72
N SER A 158 12.98 1.60 -12.73
CA SER A 158 12.90 2.43 -11.53
C SER A 158 14.25 2.46 -10.80
N PRO A 159 14.63 3.60 -10.18
CA PRO A 159 15.66 3.60 -9.17
C PRO A 159 15.22 2.77 -7.95
N ILE A 160 16.19 2.19 -7.24
CA ILE A 160 15.92 1.48 -5.98
C ILE A 160 16.01 2.52 -4.86
N SER A 161 14.91 2.72 -4.13
CA SER A 161 14.87 3.53 -2.91
C SER A 161 14.33 2.66 -1.79
N ALA A 162 15.07 2.52 -0.71
CA ALA A 162 14.65 1.78 0.49
C ALA A 162 14.77 2.66 1.72
N MET A 163 13.71 2.76 2.52
CA MET A 163 13.73 3.42 3.83
C MET A 163 12.98 2.59 4.87
N GLN A 164 13.35 2.77 6.14
CA GLN A 164 12.59 2.17 7.24
C GLN A 164 11.20 2.79 7.34
N PRO A 165 10.16 2.03 7.75
CA PRO A 165 8.80 2.55 7.88
C PRO A 165 8.67 3.70 8.89
N ILE A 166 9.54 3.72 9.92
CA ILE A 166 9.57 4.73 10.96
C ILE A 166 11.01 5.20 11.13
N VAL A 167 11.21 6.51 11.14
CA VAL A 167 12.45 7.17 11.54
C VAL A 167 12.10 8.18 12.63
N ARG A 168 12.84 8.18 13.74
CA ARG A 168 12.60 9.07 14.88
C ARG A 168 13.61 10.21 14.88
N PHE A 169 13.12 11.43 15.06
CA PHE A 169 13.92 12.64 15.22
C PHE A 169 13.51 13.33 16.52
N ASN A 170 14.47 13.76 17.34
CA ASN A 170 14.16 14.53 18.55
C ASN A 170 13.93 15.99 18.17
N TYR A 171 12.94 16.61 18.79
CA TYR A 171 12.65 18.01 18.55
C TYR A 171 13.86 18.91 18.92
N GLY A 172 14.19 19.87 18.05
CA GLY A 172 15.27 20.84 18.27
C GLY A 172 16.68 20.36 17.93
N CYS A 173 16.83 19.22 17.27
CA CYS A 173 18.12 18.73 16.78
C CYS A 173 18.18 18.70 15.25
N ASP A 174 19.37 18.96 14.70
CA ASP A 174 19.62 18.81 13.27
C ASP A 174 19.86 17.35 12.91
N TYR A 175 19.16 16.86 11.89
CA TYR A 175 19.31 15.51 11.38
C TYR A 175 19.50 15.51 9.87
N THR A 176 20.35 14.60 9.37
CA THR A 176 20.47 14.31 7.94
C THR A 176 20.01 12.88 7.69
N LEU A 177 18.82 12.73 7.10
CA LEU A 177 18.35 11.44 6.60
C LEU A 177 18.92 11.21 5.20
N LYS A 178 19.77 10.20 5.05
CA LYS A 178 20.20 9.74 3.74
C LYS A 178 19.19 8.71 3.24
N ILE A 179 18.49 9.04 2.16
CA ILE A 179 17.68 8.10 1.41
C ILE A 179 18.60 7.51 0.32
N PRO A 180 18.79 6.18 0.27
CA PRO A 180 19.61 5.51 -0.74
C PRO A 180 19.14 5.80 -2.17
#